data_AF-A0A924YFB0-F1
#
_entry.id   AF-A0A924YFB0-F1
#
_cell.length_a   1.000
_cell.length_b   1.000
_cell.length_c   1.000
_cell.angle_alpha   90.00
_cell.angle_beta   90.00
_cell.angle_gamma   90.00
#
_symmetry.space_group_name_H-M   'P 1'
#
loop_
_entity.id
_entity.type
_entity.pdbx_description
1 polymer ?
#
loop_
_entity_poly.entity_id
_entity_poly.type
_entity_poly.pdbx_seq_one_letter_code
_entity_poly.pdbx_strand_id
1 'polypeptide(L)'
;VNLPASQFLMTYDGPRTLIPTASRIRQAQLGLDRAVQNGRLYHLWFHPFNLGQGAPGRMFGALEAILQDVSQRRDRGDIRIMTMEQAATWILNGMRDG
;
A
#
# COMPACT_ATOMS: atom_id res chain seq x y z
N VAL A 1 17.41 -0.47 -7.93
CA VAL A 1 16.33 -0.26 -8.92
C VAL A 1 15.32 0.72 -8.36
N ASN A 2 14.68 1.55 -9.20
CA ASN A 2 13.61 2.44 -8.74
C ASN A 2 12.32 1.63 -8.56
N LEU A 3 11.67 1.74 -7.39
CA LEU A 3 10.39 1.09 -7.11
C LEU A 3 9.28 2.14 -6.96
N PRO A 4 8.51 2.43 -8.02
CA PRO A 4 7.45 3.43 -7.94
C PRO A 4 6.38 3.00 -6.94
N ALA A 5 5.85 3.96 -6.18
CA ALA A 5 4.72 3.71 -5.30
C ALA A 5 3.46 3.42 -6.13
N SER A 6 2.74 2.36 -5.81
CA SER A 6 1.42 2.05 -6.36
C SER A 6 0.35 2.95 -5.74
N GLN A 7 0.55 3.35 -4.49
CA GLN A 7 -0.31 4.29 -3.77
C GLN A 7 0.52 5.08 -2.77
N PHE A 8 0.31 6.40 -2.75
CA PHE A 8 0.74 7.25 -1.64
C PHE A 8 -0.42 7.45 -0.67
N LEU A 9 -0.26 7.04 0.59
CA LEU A 9 -1.26 7.26 1.64
C LEU A 9 -1.19 8.72 2.11
N MET A 10 -1.88 9.60 1.38
CA MET A 10 -1.92 11.04 1.62
C MET A 10 -2.68 11.40 2.90
N THR A 11 -2.22 12.47 3.54
CA THR A 11 -2.79 13.06 4.75
C THR A 11 -4.19 13.64 4.53
N TYR A 12 -4.84 14.01 5.64
CA TYR A 12 -6.10 14.76 5.65
C TYR A 12 -5.80 16.26 5.75
N ASP A 13 -5.32 16.87 4.67
CA ASP A 13 -4.96 18.28 4.62
C ASP A 13 -5.76 19.04 3.54
N GLY A 14 -6.07 20.32 3.78
CA GLY A 14 -6.82 21.17 2.86
C GLY A 14 -8.10 20.48 2.33
N PRO A 15 -8.32 20.42 1.01
CA PRO A 15 -9.52 19.79 0.43
C PRO A 15 -9.59 18.27 0.68
N ARG A 16 -8.48 17.62 1.04
CA ARG A 16 -8.43 16.17 1.29
C ARG A 16 -9.07 15.76 2.61
N THR A 17 -9.40 16.73 3.46
CA THR A 17 -10.20 16.53 4.69
C THR A 17 -11.60 15.99 4.39
N LEU A 18 -12.16 16.37 3.23
CA LEU A 18 -13.47 15.94 2.74
C LEU A 18 -13.46 14.52 2.17
N ILE A 19 -12.28 13.99 1.82
CA ILE A 19 -12.16 12.63 1.27
C ILE A 19 -12.34 11.63 2.42
N PRO A 20 -13.36 10.74 2.36
CA PRO A 20 -13.60 9.75 3.40
C PRO A 20 -12.38 8.85 3.62
N THR A 21 -12.20 8.39 4.87
CA THR A 21 -11.17 7.41 5.22
C THR A 21 -11.34 6.13 4.38
N ALA A 22 -12.58 5.69 4.22
CA ALA A 22 -12.94 4.50 3.44
C ALA A 22 -12.45 4.55 1.98
N SER A 23 -12.37 5.73 1.36
CA SER A 23 -11.87 5.86 -0.01
C SER A 23 -10.39 5.48 -0.14
N ARG A 24 -9.58 5.81 0.86
CA ARG A 24 -8.14 5.46 0.89
C ARG A 24 -7.94 3.95 1.08
N ILE A 25 -8.75 3.35 1.94
CA ILE A 25 -8.76 1.90 2.20
C ILE A 25 -9.20 1.17 0.92
N ARG A 26 -10.30 1.62 0.30
CA ARG A 26 -10.82 1.05 -0.95
C ARG A 26 -9.81 1.15 -2.10
N GLN A 27 -9.08 2.26 -2.19
CA GLN A 27 -8.01 2.40 -3.18
C GLN A 27 -6.93 1.34 -2.99
N ALA A 28 -6.53 1.06 -1.74
CA ALA A 28 -5.54 0.04 -1.44
C ALA A 28 -6.03 -1.36 -1.79
N GLN A 29 -7.28 -1.69 -1.42
CA GLN A 29 -7.91 -2.97 -1.76
C GLN A 29 -7.96 -3.19 -3.28
N LEU A 30 -8.43 -2.19 -4.05
CA LEU A 30 -8.47 -2.28 -5.51
C LEU A 30 -7.07 -2.39 -6.13
N GLY A 31 -6.08 -1.72 -5.54
CA GLY A 31 -4.67 -1.82 -5.95
C GLY A 31 -4.11 -3.22 -5.73
N LEU A 32 -4.37 -3.81 -4.56
CA LEU A 32 -3.99 -5.18 -4.22
C LEU A 32 -4.68 -6.20 -5.13
N ASP A 33 -5.99 -6.06 -5.37
CA ASP A 33 -6.74 -6.96 -6.25
C ASP A 33 -6.14 -6.97 -7.66
N ARG A 34 -5.81 -5.79 -8.21
CA ARG A 34 -5.15 -5.69 -9.51
C ARG A 34 -3.74 -6.29 -9.49
N ALA A 35 -2.99 -6.12 -8.40
CA ALA A 35 -1.66 -6.69 -8.29
C ALA A 35 -1.69 -8.22 -8.26
N VAL A 36 -2.62 -8.82 -7.51
CA VAL A 36 -2.86 -10.26 -7.47
C VAL A 36 -3.25 -10.79 -8.86
N GLN A 37 -4.25 -10.16 -9.49
CA GLN A 37 -4.75 -10.59 -10.81
C GLN A 37 -3.69 -10.59 -11.91
N ASN A 38 -2.71 -9.69 -11.81
CA ASN A 38 -1.70 -9.50 -12.86
C ASN A 38 -0.30 -9.98 -12.46
N GLY A 39 -0.13 -10.61 -11.29
CA GLY A 39 1.18 -11.03 -10.79
C GLY A 39 2.17 -9.88 -10.62
N ARG A 40 1.71 -8.72 -10.15
CA ARG A 40 2.51 -7.48 -10.02
C ARG A 40 2.81 -7.14 -8.57
N LEU A 41 3.82 -6.28 -8.38
CA LEU A 41 4.13 -5.69 -7.08
C LEU A 41 3.17 -4.54 -6.74
N TYR A 42 2.71 -4.49 -5.51
CA TYR A 42 2.00 -3.36 -4.93
C TYR A 42 2.84 -2.68 -3.84
N HIS A 43 3.15 -1.40 -4.02
CA HIS A 43 3.95 -0.60 -3.10
C HIS A 43 3.08 0.51 -2.48
N LEU A 44 2.65 0.29 -1.23
CA LEU A 44 2.03 1.32 -0.42
C LEU A 44 3.13 2.18 0.22
N TRP A 45 3.07 3.49 0.00
CA TRP A 45 4.07 4.41 0.50
C TRP A 45 3.43 5.52 1.33
N PHE A 46 4.15 5.99 2.35
CA PHE A 46 3.82 7.15 3.17
C PHE A 46 5.09 7.69 3.87
N HIS A 47 5.08 8.96 4.27
CA HIS A 47 6.09 9.45 5.22
C HIS A 47 5.60 9.27 6.66
N PRO A 48 6.50 9.02 7.64
CA PRO A 48 6.09 8.88 9.04
C PRO A 48 5.27 10.07 9.58
N PHE A 49 5.64 11.29 9.20
CA PHE A 49 4.93 12.50 9.64
C PHE A 49 3.49 12.57 9.11
N ASN A 50 3.15 11.87 8.01
CA ASN A 50 1.78 11.82 7.51
C ASN A 50 0.84 11.17 8.52
N LEU A 51 1.32 10.20 9.31
CA LEU A 51 0.48 9.45 10.24
C LEU A 51 0.02 10.27 11.44
N GLY A 52 0.74 11.36 11.77
CA GLY A 52 0.38 12.28 12.85
C GLY A 52 -0.54 13.44 12.44
N GLN A 53 -0.88 13.58 11.16
CA GLN A 53 -1.68 14.70 10.67
C GLN A 53 -3.19 14.42 10.68
N GLY A 54 -3.97 15.48 10.92
CA GLY A 54 -5.43 15.43 10.97
C GLY A 54 -5.97 15.06 12.35
N ALA A 55 -7.18 14.50 12.39
CA ALA A 55 -7.78 14.04 13.64
C ALA A 55 -6.92 12.92 14.27
N PRO A 56 -6.65 12.96 15.59
CA PRO A 56 -5.83 11.95 16.26
C PRO A 56 -6.27 10.52 15.93
N GLY A 57 -5.30 9.67 15.57
CA GLY A 57 -5.55 8.27 15.25
C GLY A 57 -6.22 7.99 13.89
N ARG A 58 -6.72 9.00 13.16
CA ARG A 58 -7.45 8.77 11.90
C ARG A 58 -6.58 8.14 10.81
N MET A 59 -5.33 8.60 10.66
CA MET A 59 -4.37 8.02 9.71
C MET A 59 -3.90 6.64 10.16
N PHE A 60 -3.68 6.44 11.46
CA PHE A 60 -3.33 5.13 12.01
C PHE A 60 -4.45 4.10 11.79
N GLY A 61 -5.71 4.46 12.02
CA GLY A 61 -6.85 3.57 11.74
C GLY A 61 -7.00 3.25 10.25
N ALA A 62 -6.69 4.20 9.37
CA ALA A 62 -6.66 3.94 7.92
C ALA A 62 -5.57 2.94 7.54
N LEU A 63 -4.36 3.13 8.08
CA LEU A 63 -3.23 2.23 7.85
C LEU A 63 -3.50 0.84 8.44
N GLU A 64 -4.03 0.78 9.66
CA GLU A 64 -4.38 -0.47 10.35
C GLU A 64 -5.38 -1.29 9.54
N ALA A 65 -6.46 -0.67 9.06
CA ALA A 65 -7.45 -1.36 8.23
C ALA A 65 -6.83 -1.95 6.94
N ILE A 66 -5.91 -1.22 6.31
CA ILE A 66 -5.19 -1.72 5.12
C ILE A 66 -4.27 -2.90 5.51
N LEU A 67 -3.53 -2.79 6.61
CA LEU A 67 -2.63 -3.85 7.08
C LEU A 67 -3.39 -5.11 7.52
N GLN A 68 -4.59 -4.97 8.08
CA GLN A 68 -5.46 -6.10 8.40
C GLN A 68 -5.90 -6.85 7.13
N ASP A 69 -6.32 -6.15 6.08
CA ASP A 69 -6.64 -6.77 4.77
C ASP A 69 -5.43 -7.48 4.17
N VAL A 70 -4.25 -6.83 4.20
CA VAL A 70 -2.98 -7.42 3.75
C VAL A 70 -2.62 -8.68 4.57
N SER A 71 -2.79 -8.65 5.89
CA SER A 71 -2.55 -9.82 6.74
C SER A 71 -3.45 -10.98 6.34
N GLN A 72 -4.74 -10.73 6.16
CA GLN A 72 -5.70 -11.78 5.77
C GLN A 72 -5.37 -12.38 4.39
N ARG A 73 -5.00 -11.55 3.42
CA ARG A 73 -4.56 -12.00 2.09
C ARG A 73 -3.30 -12.85 2.16
N ARG A 74 -2.33 -12.45 2.99
CA ARG A 74 -1.12 -13.24 3.25
C ARG A 74 -1.48 -14.60 3.86
N ASP A 75 -2.36 -14.61 4.86
CA ASP A 75 -2.74 -15.82 5.59
C ASP A 75 -3.48 -16.83 4.70
N ARG A 76 -4.19 -16.35 3.66
CA ARG A 76 -4.78 -17.19 2.60
C ARG A 76 -3.80 -17.64 1.52
N GLY A 77 -2.59 -17.08 1.49
CA GLY A 77 -1.58 -17.34 0.46
C GLY A 77 -1.78 -16.54 -0.84
N ASP A 78 -2.68 -15.55 -0.85
CA ASP A 78 -2.97 -14.74 -2.04
C ASP A 78 -1.79 -13.82 -2.41
N ILE A 79 -1.01 -13.41 -1.42
CA ILE A 79 0.12 -12.47 -1.57
C ILE A 79 1.31 -12.89 -0.71
N ARG A 80 2.48 -12.38 -1.09
CA ARG A 80 3.70 -12.41 -0.28
C ARG A 80 4.06 -11.00 0.17
N ILE A 81 4.34 -10.83 1.46
CA ILE A 81 4.90 -9.58 1.99
C ILE A 81 6.42 -9.59 1.75
N MET A 82 6.95 -8.46 1.29
CA MET A 82 8.35 -8.32 0.91
C MET A 82 9.00 -7.15 1.63
N THR A 83 10.27 -7.29 2.00
CA THR A 83 11.12 -6.14 2.30
C THR A 83 11.44 -5.38 1.01
N MET A 84 11.91 -4.14 1.12
CA MET A 84 12.36 -3.38 -0.05
C MET A 84 13.51 -4.06 -0.81
N GLU A 85 14.40 -4.76 -0.10
CA GLU A 85 15.46 -5.57 -0.72
C GLU A 85 14.88 -6.72 -1.54
N GLN A 86 13.95 -7.50 -0.96
CA GLN A 86 13.31 -8.59 -1.67
C GLN A 86 12.55 -8.09 -2.91
N ALA A 87 11.84 -6.96 -2.78
CA ALA A 87 11.15 -6.31 -3.89
C ALA A 87 12.12 -5.89 -5.00
N ALA A 88 13.26 -5.28 -4.63
CA ALA A 88 14.31 -4.90 -5.57
C ALA A 88 14.86 -6.12 -6.32
N THR A 89 15.16 -7.21 -5.59
CA THR A 89 15.65 -8.47 -6.17
C THR A 89 14.63 -9.08 -7.14
N TRP A 90 13.34 -9.08 -6.77
CA TRP A 90 12.28 -9.60 -7.65
C TRP A 90 12.22 -8.84 -9.00
N ILE A 91 12.34 -7.52 -8.97
CA ILE A 91 12.37 -6.69 -10.19
C ILE A 91 13.65 -6.96 -11.00
N LEU A 92 14.80 -6.99 -10.34
CA LEU A 92 16.08 -7.22 -11.01
C LEU A 92 16.14 -8.59 -11.69
N ASN A 93 15.52 -9.61 -11.10
CA ASN A 93 15.42 -10.94 -11.71
C ASN A 93 14.46 -10.93 -12.91
N GLY A 94 13.26 -10.33 -12.78
CA GLY A 94 12.33 -10.23 -13.90
C GLY A 94 12.88 -9.46 -15.11
N MET A 95 13.76 -8.48 -14.90
CA MET A 95 14.45 -7.78 -16.01
C MET A 95 15.56 -8.60 -16.69
N ARG A 96 16.03 -9.68 -16.08
CA ARG A 96 17.03 -10.58 -16.69
C ARG A 96 16.40 -11.62 -17.60
N ASP A 97 15.11 -11.89 -17.42
CA ASP A 97 14.36 -12.95 -18.10
C ASP A 97 13.51 -12.44 -19.28
N GLY A 98 13.51 -11.13 -19.57
CA GLY A 98 12.75 -10.50 -20.66
C GLY A 98 13.63 -9.73 -21.63
#